data_AF-A0A9W5EXA6-F1
#
_entry.id   AF-A0A9W5EXA6-F1
#
_cell.length_a   1.000
_cell.length_b   1.000
_cell.length_c   1.000
_cell.angle_alpha   90.00
_cell.angle_beta   90.00
_cell.angle_gamma   90.00
#
_symmetry.space_group_name_H-M   'P 1'
#
loop_
_entity.id
_entity.type
_entity.pdbx_description
1 polymer ?
#
loop_
_entity_poly.entity_id
_entity_poly.type
_entity_poly.pdbx_seq_one_letter_code
_entity_poly.pdbx_strand_id
1 'polypeptide(L)'
;MSYRDKLRDNLYADIRDILASWNNSSKKYDDFIKHYENLFDLIRIVNIKKSDIVIIDFFWGIAYFIIFLIILTNTFPYGYSINDRIFIFTFLLSTTFAYLYYRNRLNRDNDAIKEYITEVKRELTKMQNEFLKIQEKRINKLEQFADKTSKQLFFNNYNL
;
A
#
# COMPACT_ATOMS: atom_id res chain seq x y z
N MET A 1 -10.42 -10.19 -14.28
CA MET A 1 -10.44 -9.27 -13.11
C MET A 1 -9.01 -8.90 -12.77
N SER A 2 -8.67 -7.62 -12.79
CA SER A 2 -7.28 -7.16 -12.60
C SER A 2 -6.80 -7.43 -11.19
N TYR A 3 -5.49 -7.64 -10.97
CA TYR A 3 -4.93 -7.72 -9.63
C TYR A 3 -5.25 -6.45 -8.83
N ARG A 4 -5.24 -5.29 -9.49
CA ARG A 4 -5.75 -4.01 -8.97
C ARG A 4 -7.15 -4.10 -8.35
N ASP A 5 -8.13 -4.70 -9.03
CA ASP A 5 -9.52 -4.70 -8.55
C ASP A 5 -9.65 -5.57 -7.30
N LYS A 6 -8.97 -6.71 -7.28
CA LYS A 6 -8.89 -7.60 -6.11
C LYS A 6 -8.14 -6.96 -4.93
N LEU A 7 -7.05 -6.25 -5.23
CA LEU A 7 -6.27 -5.52 -4.22
C LEU A 7 -7.15 -4.43 -3.60
N ARG A 8 -7.84 -3.65 -4.44
CA ARG A 8 -8.71 -2.56 -4.02
C ARG A 8 -9.86 -3.06 -3.14
N ASP A 9 -10.67 -3.99 -3.64
CA ASP A 9 -11.94 -4.33 -3.00
C ASP A 9 -11.74 -5.07 -1.65
N ASN A 10 -10.72 -5.93 -1.54
CA ASN A 10 -10.41 -6.61 -0.27
C ASN A 10 -9.80 -5.66 0.76
N LEU A 11 -8.93 -4.74 0.33
CA LEU A 11 -8.22 -3.89 1.28
C LEU A 11 -9.02 -2.70 1.80
N TYR A 12 -9.95 -2.16 1.01
CA TYR A 12 -10.88 -1.18 1.56
C TYR A 12 -11.78 -1.79 2.63
N ALA A 13 -12.13 -3.07 2.52
CA ALA A 13 -12.82 -3.78 3.58
C ALA A 13 -11.93 -3.94 4.82
N ASP A 14 -10.70 -4.43 4.66
CA ASP A 14 -9.76 -4.62 5.79
C ASP A 14 -9.48 -3.30 6.55
N ILE A 15 -9.21 -2.20 5.83
CA ILE A 15 -9.02 -0.87 6.42
C ILE A 15 -10.28 -0.44 7.18
N ARG A 16 -11.45 -0.60 6.56
CA ARG A 16 -12.73 -0.20 7.15
C ARG A 16 -13.02 -0.96 8.44
N ASP A 17 -12.74 -2.25 8.47
CA ASP A 17 -12.98 -3.10 9.63
C ASP A 17 -12.04 -2.74 10.79
N ILE A 18 -10.76 -2.48 10.51
CA ILE A 18 -9.81 -2.04 11.54
C ILE A 18 -10.21 -0.67 12.09
N LEU A 19 -10.63 0.27 11.23
CA LEU A 19 -11.09 1.60 11.67
C LEU A 19 -12.40 1.52 12.46
N ALA A 20 -13.33 0.64 12.09
CA ALA A 20 -14.55 0.40 12.85
C ALA A 20 -14.24 -0.16 14.25
N SER A 21 -13.31 -1.12 14.32
CA SER A 21 -12.82 -1.66 15.59
C SER A 21 -12.14 -0.59 16.44
N TRP A 22 -11.31 0.26 15.85
CA TRP A 22 -10.68 1.39 16.53
C TRP A 22 -11.72 2.35 17.13
N ASN A 23 -12.78 2.67 16.38
CA ASN A 23 -13.85 3.58 16.83
C ASN A 23 -14.64 3.05 18.01
N ASN A 24 -14.77 1.73 18.12
CA ASN A 24 -15.44 1.06 19.23
C ASN A 24 -14.50 0.67 20.39
N SER A 25 -13.20 0.92 20.26
CA SER A 25 -12.20 0.56 21.27
C SER A 25 -12.23 1.51 22.47
N SER A 26 -11.57 1.11 23.57
CA SER A 26 -11.44 1.94 24.77
C SER A 26 -10.47 3.11 24.60
N LYS A 27 -9.81 3.22 23.43
CA LYS A 27 -8.82 4.25 23.09
C LYS A 27 -7.72 4.33 24.15
N LYS A 28 -7.34 3.18 24.71
CA LYS A 28 -6.16 3.02 25.59
C LYS A 28 -4.90 2.87 24.74
N TYR A 29 -3.74 2.97 25.39
CA TYR A 29 -2.46 2.80 24.69
C TYR A 29 -2.34 1.43 24.02
N ASP A 30 -2.67 0.36 24.74
CA ASP A 30 -2.62 -1.01 24.19
C ASP A 30 -3.57 -1.21 23.00
N ASP A 31 -4.78 -0.62 23.07
CA ASP A 31 -5.72 -0.60 21.96
C ASP A 31 -5.15 0.17 20.77
N PHE A 32 -4.53 1.32 21.00
CA PHE A 32 -3.90 2.11 19.95
C PHE A 32 -2.80 1.32 19.24
N ILE A 33 -1.86 0.73 20.00
CA ILE A 33 -0.76 -0.06 19.42
C ILE A 33 -1.32 -1.22 18.59
N LYS A 34 -2.28 -1.98 19.12
CA LYS A 34 -2.90 -3.09 18.39
C LYS A 34 -3.49 -2.65 17.04
N HIS A 35 -4.28 -1.59 17.01
CA HIS A 35 -4.95 -1.15 15.77
C HIS A 35 -3.96 -0.48 14.79
N TYR A 36 -2.96 0.22 15.32
CA TYR A 36 -1.89 0.83 14.53
C TYR A 36 -1.03 -0.24 13.87
N GLU A 37 -0.64 -1.28 14.60
CA GLU A 37 0.10 -2.44 14.06
C GLU A 37 -0.73 -3.18 13.02
N ASN A 38 -2.03 -3.41 13.26
CA ASN A 38 -2.90 -4.05 12.28
C ASN A 38 -2.97 -3.27 10.95
N LEU A 39 -3.11 -1.94 11.01
CA LEU A 39 -3.06 -1.11 9.79
C LEU A 39 -1.67 -1.18 9.13
N PHE A 40 -0.60 -1.16 9.92
CA PHE A 40 0.76 -1.23 9.41
C PHE A 40 1.08 -2.58 8.74
N ASP A 41 0.56 -3.68 9.29
CA ASP A 41 0.71 -5.02 8.70
C ASP A 41 0.05 -5.13 7.33
N LEU A 42 -0.99 -4.34 7.03
CA LEU A 42 -1.54 -4.31 5.68
C LEU A 42 -0.53 -3.79 4.64
N ILE A 43 0.33 -2.82 5.00
CA ILE A 43 1.43 -2.36 4.15
C ILE A 43 2.42 -3.51 3.92
N ARG A 44 2.71 -4.29 4.97
CA ARG A 44 3.63 -5.42 4.89
C ARG A 44 3.09 -6.51 3.96
N ILE A 45 1.82 -6.89 4.08
CA ILE A 45 1.17 -7.90 3.24
C ILE A 45 1.21 -7.48 1.77
N VAL A 46 0.91 -6.22 1.47
CA VAL A 46 0.95 -5.72 0.09
C VAL A 46 2.37 -5.69 -0.47
N ASN A 47 3.37 -5.32 0.33
CA ASN A 47 4.76 -5.37 -0.10
C ASN A 47 5.27 -6.80 -0.36
N ILE A 48 4.81 -7.80 0.40
CA ILE A 48 5.13 -9.22 0.13
C ILE A 48 4.50 -9.65 -1.19
N LYS A 49 3.20 -9.40 -1.39
CA LYS A 49 2.54 -9.77 -2.66
C LYS A 49 3.09 -9.00 -3.87
N LYS A 50 3.59 -7.77 -3.64
CA LYS A 50 4.27 -6.98 -4.67
C LYS A 50 5.47 -7.75 -5.24
N SER A 51 6.31 -8.37 -4.39
CA SER A 51 7.48 -9.07 -4.91
C SER A 51 7.05 -10.14 -5.89
N ASP A 52 6.08 -10.97 -5.53
CA ASP A 52 5.76 -12.15 -6.34
C ASP A 52 5.15 -11.78 -7.70
N ILE A 53 4.27 -10.77 -7.74
CA ILE A 53 3.56 -10.39 -8.97
C ILE A 53 4.44 -9.52 -9.87
N VAL A 54 5.12 -8.53 -9.28
CA VAL A 54 5.99 -7.63 -10.05
C VAL A 54 7.17 -8.40 -10.63
N ILE A 55 7.73 -9.37 -9.89
CA ILE A 55 8.85 -10.18 -10.36
C ILE A 55 8.44 -11.02 -11.58
N ILE A 56 7.27 -11.67 -11.54
CA ILE A 56 6.78 -12.50 -12.65
C ILE A 56 6.55 -11.66 -13.91
N ASP A 57 5.83 -10.54 -13.82
CA ASP A 57 5.54 -9.68 -14.98
C ASP A 57 6.83 -9.03 -15.54
N PHE A 58 7.80 -8.71 -14.68
CA PHE A 58 9.11 -8.21 -15.08
C PHE A 58 9.91 -9.25 -15.87
N PHE A 59 9.97 -10.50 -15.40
CA PHE A 59 10.66 -11.58 -16.10
C PHE A 59 10.03 -11.89 -17.46
N TRP A 60 8.70 -11.94 -17.54
CA TRP A 60 8.02 -12.10 -18.83
C TRP A 60 8.31 -10.94 -19.78
N GLY A 61 8.30 -9.69 -19.29
CA GLY A 61 8.69 -8.53 -20.07
C GLY A 61 10.10 -8.66 -20.66
N ILE A 62 11.08 -9.05 -19.84
CA ILE A 62 12.46 -9.29 -20.30
C ILE A 62 12.52 -10.43 -21.32
N ALA A 63 11.84 -11.54 -21.08
CA ALA A 63 11.84 -12.68 -21.99
C ALA A 63 11.30 -12.30 -23.38
N TYR A 64 10.17 -11.61 -23.46
CA TYR A 64 9.62 -11.14 -24.73
C TYR A 64 10.51 -10.09 -25.41
N PHE A 65 11.22 -9.26 -24.64
CA PHE A 65 12.19 -8.31 -25.17
C PHE A 65 13.43 -9.01 -25.77
N ILE A 66 13.95 -10.06 -25.11
CA ILE A 66 15.06 -10.87 -25.63
C ILE A 66 14.62 -11.63 -26.90
N ILE A 67 13.43 -12.24 -26.89
CA ILE A 67 12.88 -12.93 -28.06
C ILE A 67 12.76 -11.96 -29.23
N PHE A 68 12.23 -10.76 -28.99
CA PHE A 68 12.18 -9.69 -29.99
C PHE A 68 13.55 -9.37 -30.58
N LEU A 69 14.58 -9.18 -29.74
CA LEU A 69 15.95 -8.90 -30.20
C LEU A 69 16.51 -10.05 -31.04
N ILE A 70 16.30 -11.31 -30.62
CA ILE A 70 16.75 -12.49 -31.37
C ILE A 70 16.11 -12.52 -32.76
N ILE A 71 14.80 -12.31 -32.84
CA ILE A 71 14.09 -12.25 -34.13
C ILE A 71 14.69 -11.13 -34.97
N LEU A 72 14.75 -9.90 -34.44
CA LEU A 72 15.26 -8.72 -35.13
C LEU A 72 16.67 -8.93 -35.70
N THR A 73 17.59 -9.48 -34.91
CA THR A 73 18.98 -9.71 -35.33
C THR A 73 19.11 -10.84 -36.37
N ASN A 74 18.29 -11.90 -36.29
CA ASN A 74 18.41 -13.06 -37.17
C ASN A 74 17.54 -12.98 -38.43
N THR A 75 16.57 -12.06 -38.51
CA THR A 75 15.67 -11.94 -39.68
C THR A 75 15.98 -10.78 -40.62
N PHE A 76 16.80 -9.80 -40.23
CA PHE A 76 17.16 -8.70 -41.13
C PHE A 76 18.24 -9.00 -42.19
N PRO A 77 19.19 -9.96 -42.02
CA PRO A 77 20.25 -10.17 -43.01
C PRO A 77 19.89 -11.11 -44.18
N TYR A 78 18.69 -11.70 -44.23
CA TYR A 78 18.33 -12.71 -45.24
C TYR A 78 17.20 -12.27 -46.18
N GLY A 79 17.31 -12.65 -47.45
CA GLY A 79 16.29 -12.43 -48.49
C GLY A 79 15.12 -13.40 -48.36
N TYR A 80 14.14 -13.07 -47.51
CA TYR A 80 12.96 -13.91 -47.28
C TYR A 80 11.90 -13.79 -48.40
N SER A 81 11.14 -14.85 -48.62
CA SER A 81 9.94 -14.81 -49.47
C SER A 81 8.87 -13.88 -48.87
N ILE A 82 7.87 -13.46 -49.66
CA ILE A 82 6.79 -12.58 -49.17
C ILE A 82 6.05 -13.20 -47.98
N ASN A 83 5.76 -14.50 -48.02
CA ASN A 83 5.06 -15.21 -46.95
C ASN A 83 5.90 -15.27 -45.66
N ASP A 84 7.21 -15.51 -45.79
CA ASP A 84 8.13 -15.53 -44.66
C ASP A 84 8.27 -14.15 -44.02
N ARG A 85 8.29 -13.07 -44.83
CA ARG A 85 8.30 -11.69 -44.31
C ARG A 85 7.03 -11.38 -43.51
N ILE A 86 5.86 -11.78 -44.00
CA ILE A 86 4.59 -11.57 -43.30
C ILE A 86 4.60 -12.33 -41.96
N PHE A 87 5.07 -13.57 -41.95
CA PHE A 87 5.20 -14.37 -40.73
C PHE A 87 6.15 -13.74 -39.71
N ILE A 88 7.35 -13.33 -40.15
CA ILE A 88 8.35 -12.66 -39.33
C ILE A 88 7.80 -11.35 -38.75
N PHE A 89 7.18 -10.49 -39.57
CA PHE A 89 6.57 -9.23 -39.11
C PHE A 89 5.47 -9.46 -38.08
N THR A 90 4.61 -10.46 -38.31
CA THR A 90 3.55 -10.84 -37.38
C THR A 90 4.14 -11.24 -36.03
N PHE A 91 5.21 -12.03 -36.04
CA PHE A 91 5.89 -12.48 -34.84
C PHE A 91 6.58 -11.32 -34.11
N LEU A 92 7.27 -10.44 -34.84
CA LEU A 92 7.93 -9.22 -34.34
C LEU A 92 6.94 -8.27 -33.64
N LEU A 93 5.78 -8.04 -34.26
CA LEU A 93 4.71 -7.24 -33.68
C LEU A 93 4.14 -7.92 -32.43
N SER A 94 3.87 -9.24 -32.49
CA SER A 94 3.32 -9.98 -31.34
C SER A 94 4.22 -9.90 -30.11
N THR A 95 5.54 -10.00 -30.28
CA THR A 95 6.51 -9.90 -29.19
C THR A 95 6.59 -8.49 -28.61
N THR A 96 6.45 -7.47 -29.46
CA THR A 96 6.43 -6.06 -29.03
C THR A 96 5.17 -5.75 -28.23
N PHE A 97 4.00 -6.20 -28.70
CA PHE A 97 2.73 -6.04 -27.99
C PHE A 97 2.71 -6.82 -26.67
N ALA A 98 3.28 -8.03 -26.65
CA ALA A 98 3.42 -8.81 -25.41
C ALA A 98 4.30 -8.10 -24.38
N TYR A 99 5.47 -7.57 -24.80
CA TYR A 99 6.32 -6.76 -23.93
C TYR A 99 5.58 -5.53 -23.37
N LEU A 100 4.92 -4.75 -24.24
CA LEU A 100 4.17 -3.56 -23.83
C LEU A 100 3.01 -3.93 -22.89
N TYR A 101 2.36 -5.07 -23.10
CA TYR A 101 1.31 -5.58 -22.21
C TYR A 101 1.85 -5.84 -20.80
N TYR A 102 2.92 -6.63 -20.65
CA TYR A 102 3.50 -6.93 -19.34
C TYR A 102 4.07 -5.68 -18.66
N ARG A 103 4.72 -4.78 -19.42
CA ARG A 103 5.19 -3.48 -18.90
C ARG A 103 4.05 -2.62 -18.36
N ASN A 104 2.96 -2.50 -19.11
CA ASN A 104 1.81 -1.68 -18.70
C ASN A 104 1.08 -2.28 -17.49
N ARG A 105 1.00 -3.61 -17.42
CA ARG A 105 0.45 -4.32 -16.28
C ARG A 105 1.29 -4.10 -15.02
N LEU A 106 2.61 -4.24 -15.12
CA LEU A 106 3.54 -3.97 -14.03
C LEU A 106 3.45 -2.53 -13.52
N ASN A 107 3.35 -1.55 -14.42
CA ASN A 107 3.16 -0.14 -14.03
C ASN A 107 1.83 0.06 -13.30
N ARG A 108 0.73 -0.49 -13.83
CA ARG A 108 -0.61 -0.37 -13.24
C ARG A 108 -0.67 -0.99 -11.84
N ASP A 109 -0.06 -2.15 -11.64
CA ASP A 109 -0.04 -2.82 -10.35
C ASP A 109 0.86 -2.10 -9.35
N ASN A 110 2.00 -1.55 -9.80
CA ASN A 110 2.85 -0.68 -8.97
C ASN A 110 2.15 0.60 -8.52
N ASP A 111 1.41 1.27 -9.40
CA ASP A 111 0.67 2.47 -9.06
C ASP A 111 -0.47 2.17 -8.07
N ALA A 112 -1.17 1.06 -8.25
CA ALA A 112 -2.19 0.60 -7.30
C ALA A 112 -1.59 0.33 -5.90
N ILE A 113 -0.41 -0.28 -5.84
CA ILE A 113 0.29 -0.52 -4.55
C ILE A 113 0.71 0.80 -3.90
N LYS A 114 1.20 1.77 -4.68
CA LYS A 114 1.57 3.10 -4.14
C LYS A 114 0.35 3.85 -3.61
N GLU A 115 -0.74 3.86 -4.37
CA GLU A 115 -2.03 4.45 -3.98
C GLU A 115 -2.50 3.80 -2.66
N TYR A 116 -2.42 2.47 -2.59
CA TYR A 116 -2.78 1.70 -1.42
C TYR A 116 -1.97 2.07 -0.17
N ILE A 117 -0.63 2.04 -0.27
CA ILE A 117 0.27 2.39 0.85
C ILE A 117 0.02 3.84 1.30
N THR A 118 -0.26 4.74 0.37
CA THR A 118 -0.55 6.15 0.66
C THR A 118 -1.82 6.28 1.48
N GLU A 119 -2.87 5.54 1.12
CA GLU A 119 -4.14 5.53 1.86
C GLU A 119 -3.97 4.98 3.28
N VAL A 120 -3.27 3.86 3.46
CA VAL A 120 -3.00 3.31 4.80
C VAL A 120 -2.18 4.29 5.65
N LYS A 121 -1.14 4.91 5.07
CA LYS A 121 -0.34 5.93 5.79
C LYS A 121 -1.20 7.11 6.23
N ARG A 122 -2.14 7.55 5.39
CA ARG A 122 -3.08 8.62 5.72
C ARG A 122 -3.93 8.24 6.92
N GLU A 123 -4.48 7.02 6.95
CA GLU A 123 -5.30 6.54 8.06
C GLU A 123 -4.49 6.32 9.35
N LEU A 124 -3.25 5.83 9.25
CA LEU A 124 -2.31 5.75 10.38
C LEU A 124 -2.06 7.14 10.99
N THR A 125 -1.78 8.15 10.17
CA THR A 125 -1.58 9.53 10.65
C THR A 125 -2.83 10.10 11.31
N LYS A 126 -4.02 9.84 10.75
CA LYS A 126 -5.29 10.26 11.38
C LYS A 126 -5.48 9.61 12.75
N MET A 127 -5.27 8.29 12.84
CA MET A 127 -5.37 7.55 14.10
C MET A 127 -4.39 8.06 15.14
N GLN A 128 -3.14 8.31 14.75
CA GLN A 128 -2.11 8.88 15.62
C GLN A 128 -2.52 10.27 16.14
N ASN A 129 -3.00 11.15 15.26
CA ASN A 129 -3.45 12.49 15.64
C ASN A 129 -4.67 12.45 16.57
N GLU A 130 -5.62 11.54 16.33
CA GLU A 130 -6.76 11.33 17.21
C GLU A 130 -6.32 10.87 18.60
N PHE A 131 -5.40 9.91 18.66
CA PHE A 131 -4.84 9.42 19.92
C PHE A 131 -4.11 10.52 20.70
N LEU A 132 -3.29 11.33 20.03
CA LEU A 132 -2.60 12.46 20.65
C LEU A 132 -3.58 13.48 21.26
N LYS A 133 -4.66 13.83 20.54
CA LYS A 133 -5.71 14.72 21.07
C LYS A 133 -6.41 14.12 22.29
N ILE A 134 -6.62 12.81 22.32
CA ILE A 134 -7.19 12.11 23.47
C ILE A 134 -6.24 12.18 24.67
N GLN A 135 -4.93 11.98 24.46
CA GLN A 135 -3.93 12.07 25.53
C GLN A 135 -3.80 13.50 26.07
N GLU A 136 -3.75 14.51 25.20
CA GLU A 136 -3.71 15.92 25.60
C GLU A 136 -4.91 16.28 26.49
N LYS A 137 -6.12 15.83 26.11
CA LYS A 137 -7.32 16.03 26.93
C LYS A 137 -7.24 15.33 28.30
N ARG A 138 -6.60 14.15 28.37
CA ARG A 138 -6.40 13.43 29.64
C ARG A 138 -5.38 14.16 30.53
N ILE A 139 -4.28 14.63 29.95
CA ILE A 139 -3.25 15.42 30.66
C ILE A 139 -3.85 16.71 31.21
N ASN A 140 -4.58 17.48 30.40
CA ASN A 140 -5.22 18.73 30.84
C ASN A 140 -6.20 18.50 32.01
N LYS A 141 -6.92 17.36 32.01
CA LYS A 141 -7.79 16.98 33.14
C LYS A 141 -7.00 16.64 34.40
N LEU A 142 -5.86 15.97 34.27
CA LEU A 142 -4.97 15.64 35.39
C LEU A 142 -4.35 16.91 35.99
N GLU A 143 -3.92 17.86 35.15
CA GLU A 143 -3.42 19.16 35.59
C GLU A 143 -4.50 19.95 36.35
N GLN A 144 -5.73 20.00 35.83
CA GLN A 144 -6.86 20.63 36.52
C GLN A 144 -7.20 19.95 37.85
N PHE A 145 -7.09 18.63 37.92
CA PHE A 145 -7.31 17.89 39.16
C PHE A 145 -6.21 18.21 40.19
N ALA A 146 -4.94 18.17 39.77
CA ALA A 146 -3.80 18.50 40.62
C ALA A 146 -3.87 19.93 41.17
N ASP A 147 -4.26 20.91 40.34
CA ASP A 147 -4.44 22.31 40.76
C ASP A 147 -5.61 22.48 41.76
N LYS A 148 -6.69 21.71 41.60
CA LYS A 148 -7.80 21.71 42.58
C LYS A 148 -7.38 21.08 43.90
N THR A 149 -6.67 19.95 43.85
CA THR A 149 -6.18 19.27 45.06
C THR A 149 -5.15 20.11 45.80
N SER A 150 -4.23 20.78 45.10
CA SER A 150 -3.24 21.66 45.71
C SER A 150 -3.92 22.83 46.44
N LYS A 151 -4.90 23.47 45.80
CA LYS A 151 -5.72 24.52 46.43
C LYS A 151 -6.44 24.02 47.67
N GLN A 152 -7.11 22.87 47.61
CA GLN A 152 -7.79 22.27 48.77
C GLN A 152 -6.83 21.96 49.93
N LEU A 153 -5.66 21.40 49.64
CA LEU A 153 -4.64 21.12 50.66
C LEU A 153 -4.10 22.41 51.30
N PHE A 154 -3.88 23.46 50.51
CA PHE A 154 -3.53 24.78 51.03
C PHE A 154 -4.63 25.33 51.95
N PHE A 155 -5.90 25.38 51.51
CA PHE A 155 -6.99 25.89 52.34
C PHE A 155 -7.22 25.09 53.64
N ASN A 156 -7.04 23.78 53.61
CA ASN A 156 -7.17 22.95 54.81
C ASN A 156 -6.02 23.17 55.82
N ASN A 157 -4.81 23.51 55.36
CA ASN A 157 -3.68 23.77 56.24
C ASN A 157 -3.69 25.17 56.87
N TYR A 158 -4.40 26.14 56.29
CA TYR A 158 -4.52 27.51 56.84
C TYR A 158 -5.74 27.72 57.75
N ASN A 159 -6.62 26.73 57.85
CA ASN A 159 -7.79 26.73 58.74
C ASN A 159 -7.60 25.88 60.02
N LEU A 160 -6.36 25.48 60.31
CA LEU A 160 -5.91 24.84 61.56
C LEU A 160 -5.17 25.88 62.42
#